data_AF-A0A840WHF0-F1
#
_entry.id   AF-A0A840WHF0-F1
#
_cell.length_a   1.000
_cell.length_b   1.000
_cell.length_c   1.000
_cell.angle_alpha   90.00
_cell.angle_beta   90.00
_cell.angle_gamma   90.00
#
_symmetry.space_group_name_H-M   'P 1'
#
loop_
_entity.id
_entity.type
_entity.pdbx_description
1 polymer ?
#
loop_
_entity_poly.entity_id
_entity_poly.type
_entity_poly.pdbx_seq_one_letter_code
_entity_poly.pdbx_strand_id
1 'polypeptide(L)'
;MVTAFATDTTDRAVLALHSAIRRRGVAAMDGERTGEVRAEHGGRCIVVRLSEGLWISVVDGGGRTAPIGREGGEEPLARWLTGELLGRI
;
A
#
# COMPACT_ATOMS: atom_id res chain seq x y z
N MET A 1 21.01 6.62 -17.09
CA MET A 1 19.90 7.56 -16.84
C MET A 1 18.60 6.80 -17.11
N VAL A 2 18.10 6.05 -16.11
CA VAL A 2 16.92 5.16 -16.22
C VAL A 2 16.19 5.18 -14.88
N THR A 3 15.67 6.33 -14.47
CA THR A 3 14.94 6.48 -13.18
C THR A 3 13.53 7.00 -13.36
N ALA A 4 13.25 7.79 -14.41
CA ALA A 4 11.93 8.42 -14.60
C ALA A 4 10.78 7.41 -14.82
N PHE A 5 11.02 6.31 -15.54
CA PHE A 5 9.96 5.34 -15.85
C PHE A 5 9.53 4.52 -14.63
N ALA A 6 10.48 4.07 -13.81
CA ALA A 6 10.19 3.30 -12.60
C ALA A 6 9.47 4.15 -11.52
N THR A 7 9.75 5.45 -11.48
CA THR A 7 9.04 6.38 -10.61
C THR A 7 7.61 6.62 -11.09
N ASP A 8 7.38 6.85 -12.39
CA ASP A 8 6.04 7.04 -12.96
C ASP A 8 5.11 5.82 -12.75
N THR A 9 5.62 4.60 -12.91
CA THR A 9 4.83 3.39 -12.63
C THR A 9 4.51 3.25 -11.15
N THR A 10 5.48 3.53 -10.28
CA THR A 10 5.29 3.54 -8.82
C THR A 10 4.24 4.56 -8.39
N ASP A 11 4.31 5.79 -8.90
CA ASP A 11 3.35 6.85 -8.59
C ASP A 11 1.94 6.46 -9.03
N ARG A 12 1.78 5.88 -10.23
CA ARG A 12 0.47 5.39 -10.70
C ARG A 12 -0.10 4.30 -9.80
N ALA A 13 0.73 3.33 -9.41
CA ALA A 13 0.31 2.24 -8.53
C ALA A 13 -0.08 2.75 -7.13
N VAL A 14 0.71 3.66 -6.55
CA VAL A 14 0.41 4.33 -5.27
C VAL A 14 -0.92 5.09 -5.35
N LEU A 15 -1.12 5.88 -6.41
CA LEU A 15 -2.37 6.63 -6.61
C LEU A 15 -3.59 5.70 -6.78
N ALA A 16 -3.42 4.60 -7.51
CA ALA A 16 -4.46 3.59 -7.68
C ALA A 16 -4.84 2.96 -6.33
N LEU A 17 -3.84 2.61 -5.51
CA LEU A 17 -4.04 2.05 -4.19
C LEU A 17 -4.70 3.07 -3.23
N HIS A 18 -4.26 4.32 -3.22
CA HIS A 18 -4.88 5.42 -2.47
C HIS A 18 -6.36 5.55 -2.82
N SER A 19 -6.67 5.60 -4.10
CA SER A 19 -8.06 5.71 -4.58
C SER A 19 -8.88 4.50 -4.11
N ALA A 20 -8.35 3.29 -4.24
CA ALA A 20 -9.03 2.06 -3.84
C ALA A 20 -9.31 1.97 -2.33
N ILE A 21 -8.36 2.38 -1.49
CA ILE A 21 -8.52 2.42 -0.03
C ILE A 21 -9.55 3.49 0.38
N ARG A 22 -9.42 4.71 -0.16
CA ARG A 22 -10.32 5.83 0.19
C ARG A 22 -11.77 5.56 -0.21
N ARG A 23 -12.01 4.89 -1.35
CA ARG A 23 -13.35 4.44 -1.76
C ARG A 23 -14.04 3.53 -0.74
N ARG A 24 -13.30 2.95 0.20
CA ARG A 24 -13.79 2.03 1.25
C ARG A 24 -13.88 2.70 2.63
N GLY A 25 -13.67 4.02 2.72
CA GLY A 25 -13.80 4.77 3.97
C GLY A 25 -12.62 4.63 4.93
N VAL A 26 -11.45 4.19 4.43
CA VAL A 26 -10.20 4.12 5.17
C VAL A 26 -9.28 5.26 4.72
N ALA A 27 -8.57 5.89 5.66
CA ALA A 27 -7.62 6.93 5.33
C ALA A 27 -6.41 6.32 4.61
N ALA A 28 -5.98 6.93 3.50
CA ALA A 28 -4.78 6.53 2.77
C ALA A 28 -3.88 7.74 2.59
N MET A 29 -2.63 7.60 3.02
CA MET A 29 -1.59 8.63 3.04
C MET A 29 -0.29 8.04 2.51
N ASP A 30 0.61 8.90 2.03
CA ASP A 30 1.97 8.48 1.72
C ASP A 30 2.71 8.06 3.00
N GLY A 31 3.58 7.07 2.89
CA GLY A 31 4.49 6.65 3.96
C GLY A 31 5.76 7.50 4.03
N GLU A 32 6.76 7.02 4.76
CA GLU A 32 8.02 7.75 4.95
C GLU A 32 8.94 7.63 3.73
N ARG A 33 8.79 6.56 2.94
CA ARG A 33 9.62 6.30 1.76
C ARG A 33 8.77 6.33 0.48
N THR A 34 9.43 6.61 -0.63
CA THR A 34 8.81 6.54 -1.97
C THR A 34 8.19 5.15 -2.20
N GLY A 35 6.97 5.14 -2.72
CA GLY A 35 6.21 3.91 -2.97
C GLY A 35 5.53 3.32 -1.74
N GLU A 36 5.62 3.98 -0.58
CA GLU A 36 4.89 3.57 0.63
C GLU A 36 3.50 4.18 0.70
N VAL A 37 2.53 3.34 1.07
CA VAL A 37 1.15 3.71 1.35
C VAL A 37 0.82 3.31 2.78
N ARG A 38 0.39 4.28 3.56
CA ARG A 38 -0.13 4.13 4.91
C ARG A 38 -1.66 4.12 4.88
N ALA A 39 -2.24 3.01 5.31
CA ALA A 39 -3.68 2.86 5.49
C ALA A 39 -4.03 2.93 6.99
N GLU A 40 -4.94 3.82 7.37
CA GLU A 40 -5.28 4.05 8.78
C GLU A 40 -6.80 4.10 9.01
N HIS A 41 -7.25 3.44 10.07
CA HIS A 41 -8.63 3.48 10.53
C HIS A 41 -8.73 3.18 12.03
N GLY A 42 -9.45 4.00 12.80
CA GLY A 42 -9.76 3.73 14.20
C GLY A 42 -8.53 3.52 15.10
N GLY A 43 -7.42 4.22 14.83
CA GLY A 43 -6.15 4.06 15.55
C GLY A 43 -5.30 2.85 15.13
N ARG A 44 -5.77 2.05 14.16
CA ARG A 44 -4.98 0.96 13.54
C ARG A 44 -4.36 1.45 12.25
N CYS A 45 -3.11 1.04 12.00
CA CYS A 45 -2.34 1.45 10.85
C CYS A 45 -1.65 0.24 10.21
N ILE A 46 -1.68 0.18 8.88
CA ILE A 46 -0.90 -0.77 8.08
C ILE A 46 -0.14 0.03 7.03
N VAL A 47 1.17 -0.21 6.94
CA VAL A 47 2.03 0.39 5.93
C VAL A 47 2.42 -0.68 4.92
N VAL A 48 2.31 -0.35 3.64
CA VAL A 48 2.73 -1.22 2.55
C VAL A 48 3.66 -0.46 1.63
N ARG A 49 4.60 -1.15 0.98
CA ARG A 49 5.52 -0.55 0.01
C ARG A 49 5.45 -1.29 -1.31
N LEU A 50 5.50 -0.57 -2.42
CA LEU A 50 5.77 -1.17 -3.71
C LEU A 50 7.29 -1.35 -3.90
N SER A 51 7.72 -2.58 -4.12
CA SER A 51 9.12 -2.93 -4.35
C SER A 51 9.19 -4.00 -5.43
N GLU A 52 9.91 -3.74 -6.52
CA GLU A 52 10.09 -4.70 -7.63
C GLU A 52 8.78 -5.30 -8.16
N GLY A 53 7.73 -4.47 -8.28
CA GLY A 53 6.40 -4.88 -8.75
C GLY A 53 5.57 -5.66 -7.73
N LEU A 54 6.03 -5.79 -6.48
CA LEU A 54 5.33 -6.45 -5.38
C LEU A 54 4.96 -5.46 -4.29
N TRP A 55 3.72 -5.56 -3.81
CA TRP A 55 3.30 -4.87 -2.61
C TRP A 55 3.70 -5.71 -1.40
N ILE A 56 4.54 -5.14 -0.54
CA ILE A 56 5.04 -5.79 0.67
C ILE A 56 4.51 -5.07 1.91
N SER A 57 4.17 -5.83 2.96
CA SER A 57 3.87 -5.23 4.27
C SER A 57 5.16 -4.73 4.91
N VAL A 58 5.13 -3.49 5.42
CA VAL A 58 6.24 -2.90 6.17
C VAL A 58 5.92 -3.06 7.67
N VAL A 59 6.76 -3.81 8.38
CA VAL A 59 6.65 -3.97 9.83
C VAL A 59 7.66 -3.03 10.49
N ASP A 60 7.19 -2.14 11.35
CA ASP A 60 8.06 -1.28 12.16
C ASP A 60 9.09 -2.12 12.93
N GLY A 61 10.35 -1.67 12.93
CA GLY A 61 11.46 -2.34 13.62
C GLY A 61 12.21 -3.41 12.80
N GLY A 62 12.02 -3.46 11.48
CA GLY A 62 12.83 -4.34 10.61
C GLY A 62 12.36 -5.80 10.55
N GLY A 63 11.09 -6.04 10.87
CA GLY A 63 10.47 -7.35 10.75
C GLY A 63 10.42 -7.86 9.30
N ARG A 64 10.11 -9.17 9.15
CA ARG A 64 9.97 -9.80 7.83
C ARG A 64 8.88 -9.11 7.01
N THR A 65 9.28 -8.54 5.88
CA THR A 65 8.35 -8.06 4.86
C THR A 65 7.83 -9.26 4.05
N ALA A 66 6.52 -9.48 4.04
CA ALA A 66 5.89 -10.50 3.21
C ALA A 66 5.20 -9.85 2.00
N PRO A 67 5.27 -10.46 0.80
CA PRO A 67 4.47 -10.03 -0.33
C PRO A 67 2.99 -10.30 -0.05
N ILE A 68 2.19 -9.26 -0.15
CA ILE A 68 0.73 -9.27 0.11
C ILE A 68 -0.07 -8.87 -1.13
N GLY A 69 0.62 -8.48 -2.21
CA GLY A 69 0.01 -8.12 -3.48
C GLY A 69 1.05 -7.92 -4.56
N ARG A 70 0.57 -7.58 -5.74
CA ARG A 70 1.38 -7.25 -6.93
C ARG A 70 0.89 -5.95 -7.54
N GLU A 71 1.77 -5.26 -8.26
CA GLU A 71 1.43 -4.11 -9.09
C GLU A 71 0.29 -4.48 -10.07
N GLY A 72 -0.68 -3.58 -10.22
CA GLY A 72 -1.93 -3.84 -10.97
C GLY A 72 -2.99 -4.60 -10.17
N GLY A 73 -2.68 -5.01 -8.93
CA GLY A 73 -3.55 -5.72 -8.00
C GLY A 73 -4.07 -4.84 -6.85
N GLU A 74 -4.08 -3.52 -7.02
CA GLU A 74 -4.35 -2.56 -5.95
C GLU A 74 -5.78 -2.67 -5.39
N GLU A 75 -6.75 -3.05 -6.21
CA GLU A 75 -8.15 -3.16 -5.79
C GLU A 75 -8.41 -4.37 -4.86
N PRO A 76 -7.92 -5.59 -5.18
CA PRO A 76 -7.85 -6.70 -4.22
C PRO A 76 -7.03 -6.38 -2.97
N LEU A 77 -5.87 -5.73 -3.12
CA LEU A 77 -5.02 -5.35 -1.98
C LEU A 77 -5.73 -4.38 -1.04
N ALA A 78 -6.36 -3.34 -1.58
CA ALA A 78 -7.15 -2.39 -0.79
C ALA A 78 -8.30 -3.09 -0.06
N ARG A 79 -8.96 -4.06 -0.70
CA ARG A 79 -10.00 -4.87 -0.04
C ARG A 79 -9.44 -5.60 1.17
N TRP A 80 -8.30 -6.28 1.01
CA TRP A 80 -7.65 -6.98 2.12
C TRP A 80 -7.24 -6.01 3.24
N LEU A 81 -6.54 -4.92 2.91
CA LEU A 81 -6.10 -3.89 3.88
C LEU A 81 -7.27 -3.32 4.68
N THR A 82 -8.35 -2.95 4.00
CA THR A 82 -9.54 -2.42 4.67
C THR A 82 -10.25 -3.48 5.51
N GLY A 83 -10.27 -4.74 5.07
CA GLY A 83 -10.76 -5.86 5.88
C GLY A 83 -9.96 -6.00 7.18
N GLU A 84 -8.63 -5.93 7.10
CA GLU A 84 -7.72 -6.07 8.24
C GLU A 84 -7.98 -4.94 9.24
N LEU A 85 -8.03 -3.71 8.75
CA LEU A 85 -8.23 -2.51 9.56
C LEU A 85 -9.63 -2.46 10.21
N LEU A 86 -10.67 -2.86 9.48
CA LEU A 86 -12.04 -2.90 9.97
C LEU A 86 -12.36 -4.13 10.83
N GLY A 87 -11.45 -5.12 10.91
CA GLY A 87 -11.65 -6.36 11.67
C GLY A 87 -12.72 -7.27 11.06
N ARG A 88 -12.79 -7.35 9.72
CA ARG A 88 -13.85 -8.06 8.95
C ARG A 88 -13.34 -9.28 8.18
N ILE A 89 -12.26 -9.92 8.62
CA ILE A 89 -11.62 -11.05 7.94
C ILE A 89 -11.69 -12.30 8.80
#